data_AF-A0A897NI08-F1
#
_entry.id   AF-A0A897NI08-F1
#
_cell.length_a   1.000
_cell.length_b   1.000
_cell.length_c   1.000
_cell.angle_alpha   90.00
_cell.angle_beta   90.00
_cell.angle_gamma   90.00
#
_symmetry.space_group_name_H-M   'P 1'
#
loop_
_entity.id
_entity.type
_entity.pdbx_description
1 polymer ?
#
loop_
_entity_poly.entity_id
_entity_poly.type
_entity_poly.pdbx_seq_one_letter_code
_entity_poly.pdbx_strand_id
1 'polypeptide(L)'
;MSNHQKRLSVPNSWPVERKTQTFTVKADAGPHGEDGVPLLIVLRDVLGYVDSRKEARYALGQDQILINGAPESDESRPVGMFDILAFTEREEYYRVFPGEGGRLALTAIDAEAAESKLGKIVGKQHVPGGDVQLTLHDGHTLLVEDASEYTPGDSIVIGNEDSEASGDASDASGDGPRAGEIVAHFEYEEGALVTAVDGQHAGEIGEIEEIQVTAGSSPNNVLVAQEGGDGFETIDEYVVVIDENFTGDEEDKQAAPEADAGAETPDEADDADADSDEQTDDEDEGGDDE
;
A
#
# COMPACT_ATOMS: atom_id res chain seq x y z
N MET A 1 3.87 -8.16 24.07
CA MET A 1 3.08 -7.87 22.86
C MET A 1 2.29 -9.13 22.48
N SER A 2 1.09 -9.00 21.92
CA SER A 2 0.32 -10.14 21.40
C SER A 2 0.88 -10.56 20.04
N ASN A 3 1.04 -11.87 19.84
CA ASN A 3 1.46 -12.48 18.57
C ASN A 3 0.26 -12.75 17.62
N HIS A 4 -0.96 -12.44 18.04
CA HIS A 4 -2.18 -12.73 17.30
C HIS A 4 -2.91 -11.44 16.92
N GLN A 5 -3.37 -11.38 15.67
CA GLN A 5 -4.20 -10.32 15.12
C GLN A 5 -5.57 -10.90 14.72
N LYS A 6 -6.67 -10.27 15.16
CA LYS A 6 -8.02 -10.62 14.69
C LYS A 6 -8.30 -9.93 13.35
N ARG A 7 -8.99 -10.59 12.41
CA ARG A 7 -9.39 -9.97 11.14
C ARG A 7 -10.35 -8.80 11.33
N LEU A 8 -11.18 -8.83 12.38
CA LEU A 8 -12.06 -7.72 12.70
C LEU A 8 -11.31 -6.45 13.13
N SER A 9 -10.07 -6.57 13.61
CA SER A 9 -9.28 -5.45 14.14
C SER A 9 -8.12 -5.02 13.27
N VAL A 10 -7.98 -5.53 12.03
CA VAL A 10 -6.95 -5.02 11.10
C VAL A 10 -7.23 -3.58 10.67
N PRO A 11 -6.23 -2.82 10.24
CA PRO A 11 -6.43 -1.52 9.59
C PRO A 11 -7.36 -1.62 8.36
N ASN A 12 -7.99 -0.51 7.98
CA ASN A 12 -8.82 -0.46 6.76
C ASN A 12 -7.98 -0.46 5.48
N SER A 13 -6.70 -0.09 5.58
CA SER A 13 -5.76 -0.08 4.47
C SER A 13 -5.44 -1.48 3.95
N TRP A 14 -5.63 -2.51 4.78
CA TRP A 14 -5.37 -3.89 4.38
C TRP A 14 -6.49 -4.42 3.48
N PRO A 15 -6.18 -4.90 2.27
CA PRO A 15 -7.16 -5.44 1.33
C PRO A 15 -7.60 -6.86 1.75
N VAL A 16 -8.24 -6.99 2.91
CA VAL A 16 -8.71 -8.28 3.46
C VAL A 16 -10.16 -8.24 3.91
N GLU A 17 -10.89 -9.31 3.59
CA GLU A 17 -12.25 -9.49 4.08
C GLU A 17 -12.23 -9.77 5.59
N ARG A 18 -13.06 -9.05 6.36
CA ARG A 18 -13.00 -9.12 7.84
C ARG A 18 -13.74 -10.31 8.46
N LYS A 19 -14.74 -10.86 7.75
CA LYS A 19 -15.70 -11.85 8.30
C LYS A 19 -15.50 -13.28 7.81
N THR A 20 -14.44 -13.55 7.04
CA THR A 20 -14.15 -14.89 6.53
C THR A 20 -13.47 -15.80 7.56
N GLN A 21 -12.55 -15.25 8.37
CA GLN A 21 -11.82 -16.00 9.40
C GLN A 21 -11.64 -15.17 10.67
N THR A 22 -11.37 -15.81 11.80
CA THR A 22 -11.19 -15.09 13.08
C THR A 22 -9.86 -14.35 13.16
N PHE A 23 -8.79 -14.96 12.67
CA PHE A 23 -7.41 -14.48 12.82
C PHE A 23 -6.76 -14.23 11.45
N THR A 24 -5.77 -13.36 11.46
CA THR A 24 -4.88 -13.11 10.33
C THR A 24 -3.44 -12.99 10.83
N VAL A 25 -2.50 -12.92 9.90
CA VAL A 25 -1.10 -12.62 10.22
C VAL A 25 -0.99 -11.19 10.68
N LYS A 26 -0.22 -11.00 11.75
CA LYS A 26 0.12 -9.68 12.27
C LYS A 26 1.35 -9.19 11.51
N ALA A 27 1.37 -7.92 11.12
CA ALA A 27 2.59 -7.28 10.65
C ALA A 27 3.64 -7.32 11.76
N ASP A 28 4.85 -7.75 11.41
CA ASP A 28 5.97 -7.72 12.36
C ASP A 28 6.57 -6.31 12.44
N ALA A 29 7.50 -6.11 13.37
CA ALA A 29 8.29 -4.89 13.41
C ALA A 29 9.15 -4.79 12.13
N GLY A 30 8.97 -3.70 11.38
CA GLY A 30 9.67 -3.49 10.12
C GLY A 30 9.43 -2.08 9.56
N PRO A 31 9.85 -1.82 8.31
CA PRO A 31 9.83 -0.50 7.66
C PRO A 31 8.54 0.29 7.86
N HIS A 32 7.39 -0.35 7.65
CA HIS A 32 6.07 0.28 7.69
C HIS A 32 5.24 -0.10 8.92
N GLY A 33 5.85 -0.74 9.92
CA GLY A 33 5.22 -1.03 11.21
C GLY A 33 3.82 -1.68 11.13
N GLU A 34 2.86 -1.10 11.85
CA GLU A 34 1.47 -1.60 11.91
C GLU A 34 0.61 -1.17 10.71
N ASP A 35 1.03 -0.13 9.99
CA ASP A 35 0.33 0.44 8.85
C ASP A 35 0.61 -0.36 7.57
N GLY A 36 1.78 -0.99 7.49
CA GLY A 36 2.15 -1.90 6.42
C GLY A 36 1.33 -3.19 6.39
N VAL A 37 1.11 -3.70 5.18
CA VAL A 37 0.42 -4.96 4.94
C VAL A 37 1.44 -6.11 4.96
N PRO A 38 1.22 -7.18 5.75
CA PRO A 38 2.05 -8.36 5.73
C PRO A 38 2.19 -8.95 4.32
N LEU A 39 3.42 -9.33 3.95
CA LEU A 39 3.70 -9.95 2.66
C LEU A 39 2.80 -11.15 2.33
N LEU A 40 2.45 -11.97 3.32
CA LEU A 40 1.49 -13.06 3.13
C LEU A 40 0.15 -12.60 2.56
N ILE A 41 -0.38 -11.46 3.03
CA ILE A 41 -1.67 -10.92 2.57
C ILE A 41 -1.54 -10.44 1.13
N VAL A 42 -0.44 -9.80 0.78
CA VAL A 42 -0.18 -9.38 -0.60
C VAL A 42 -0.15 -10.60 -1.53
N LEU A 43 0.58 -11.66 -1.17
CA LEU A 43 0.71 -12.85 -2.01
C LEU A 43 -0.60 -13.65 -2.13
N ARG A 44 -1.40 -13.72 -1.08
CA ARG A 44 -2.62 -14.54 -1.04
C ARG A 44 -3.89 -13.77 -1.40
N ASP A 45 -4.15 -12.68 -0.70
CA ASP A 45 -5.42 -11.97 -0.78
C ASP A 45 -5.43 -10.92 -1.92
N VAL A 46 -4.26 -10.42 -2.36
CA VAL A 46 -4.16 -9.44 -3.46
C VAL A 46 -3.78 -10.13 -4.78
N LEU A 47 -2.65 -10.83 -4.83
CA LEU A 47 -2.13 -11.45 -6.05
C LEU A 47 -2.68 -12.85 -6.32
N GLY A 48 -3.13 -13.56 -5.28
CA GLY A 48 -3.64 -14.93 -5.40
C GLY A 48 -2.60 -15.97 -5.84
N TYR A 49 -1.31 -15.72 -5.62
CA TYR A 49 -0.22 -16.62 -6.03
C TYR A 49 -0.07 -17.82 -5.09
N VAL A 50 -0.58 -17.70 -3.87
CA VAL A 50 -0.52 -18.73 -2.83
C VAL A 50 -1.86 -18.83 -2.14
N ASP A 51 -2.29 -20.05 -1.80
CA ASP A 51 -3.53 -20.26 -1.06
C ASP A 51 -3.28 -20.35 0.46
N SER A 52 -2.08 -20.82 0.84
CA SER A 52 -1.74 -21.13 2.21
C SER A 52 -0.44 -20.47 2.67
N ARG A 53 -0.34 -20.24 3.99
CA ARG A 53 0.90 -19.75 4.63
C ARG A 53 2.11 -20.67 4.38
N LYS A 54 1.88 -21.97 4.18
CA LYS A 54 2.94 -22.93 3.91
C LYS A 54 3.55 -22.73 2.52
N GLU A 55 2.72 -22.44 1.53
CA GLU A 55 3.16 -22.13 0.16
C GLU A 55 3.88 -20.79 0.11
N ALA A 56 3.35 -19.76 0.78
CA ALA A 56 4.02 -18.47 0.90
C ALA A 56 5.45 -18.62 1.46
N ARG A 57 5.60 -19.36 2.57
CA ARG A 57 6.93 -19.63 3.14
C ARG A 57 7.83 -20.44 2.22
N TYR A 58 7.26 -21.37 1.46
CA TYR A 58 8.03 -22.14 0.49
C TYR A 58 8.57 -21.24 -0.62
N ALA A 59 7.73 -20.36 -1.18
CA ALA A 59 8.12 -19.39 -2.20
C ALA A 59 9.19 -18.41 -1.69
N LEU A 60 8.98 -17.84 -0.50
CA LEU A 60 9.95 -16.94 0.14
C LEU A 60 11.29 -17.64 0.42
N GLY A 61 11.26 -18.90 0.82
CA GLY A 61 12.47 -19.70 1.03
C GLY A 61 13.23 -20.08 -0.25
N GLN A 62 12.76 -19.70 -1.43
CA GLN A 62 13.50 -19.83 -2.70
C GLN A 62 14.17 -18.51 -3.13
N ASP A 63 14.08 -17.45 -2.32
CA ASP A 63 14.65 -16.12 -2.60
C ASP A 63 14.17 -15.51 -3.94
N GLN A 64 12.96 -15.87 -4.39
CA GLN A 64 12.40 -15.41 -5.68
C GLN A 64 11.55 -14.13 -5.57
N ILE A 65 11.31 -13.68 -4.34
CA ILE A 65 10.48 -12.51 -4.05
C ILE A 65 11.43 -11.48 -3.43
N LEU A 66 11.67 -10.41 -4.17
CA LEU A 66 12.52 -9.31 -3.72
C LEU A 66 11.63 -8.14 -3.32
N ILE A 67 11.97 -7.49 -2.20
CA ILE A 67 11.37 -6.24 -1.74
C ILE A 67 12.46 -5.17 -1.83
N ASN A 68 12.25 -4.15 -2.66
CA ASN A 68 13.24 -3.08 -2.89
C ASN A 68 14.63 -3.63 -3.28
N GLY A 69 14.66 -4.75 -4.02
CA GLY A 69 15.87 -5.46 -4.44
C GLY A 69 16.41 -6.49 -3.44
N ALA A 70 15.99 -6.49 -2.18
CA ALA A 70 16.47 -7.47 -1.20
C ALA A 70 15.56 -8.72 -1.15
N PRO A 71 16.10 -9.95 -1.18
CA PRO A 71 15.31 -11.16 -0.99
C PRO A 71 14.73 -11.19 0.42
N GLU A 72 13.42 -11.43 0.52
CA GLU A 72 12.74 -11.53 1.80
C GLU A 72 12.33 -12.96 2.12
N SER A 73 12.58 -13.36 3.37
CA SER A 73 12.25 -14.69 3.86
C SER A 73 11.07 -14.70 4.84
N ASP A 74 10.76 -13.57 5.47
CA ASP A 74 9.67 -13.44 6.44
C ASP A 74 8.33 -13.07 5.78
N GLU A 75 7.35 -13.96 5.95
CA GLU A 75 5.99 -13.76 5.46
C GLU A 75 5.20 -12.66 6.23
N SER A 76 5.68 -12.26 7.42
CA SER A 76 5.07 -11.18 8.23
C SER A 76 5.70 -9.81 8.02
N ARG A 77 6.71 -9.68 7.17
CA ARG A 77 7.32 -8.38 6.86
C ARG A 77 6.24 -7.39 6.38
N PRO A 78 6.12 -6.21 7.01
CA PRO A 78 5.21 -5.17 6.54
C PRO A 78 5.72 -4.57 5.25
N VAL A 79 4.91 -4.65 4.20
CA VAL A 79 5.06 -3.97 2.92
C VAL A 79 4.18 -2.73 2.94
N GLY A 80 4.71 -1.58 2.56
CA GLY A 80 3.99 -0.32 2.58
C GLY A 80 4.15 0.49 1.31
N MET A 81 3.76 1.75 1.36
CA MET A 81 3.70 2.60 0.19
C MET A 81 5.07 2.75 -0.48
N PHE A 82 5.05 2.80 -1.81
CA PHE A 82 6.23 2.93 -2.68
C PHE A 82 7.25 1.79 -2.59
N ASP A 83 7.00 0.74 -1.79
CA ASP A 83 7.78 -0.48 -1.86
C ASP A 83 7.60 -1.14 -3.23
N ILE A 84 8.68 -1.75 -3.71
CA ILE A 84 8.72 -2.46 -4.98
C ILE A 84 8.83 -3.95 -4.71
N LEU A 85 7.88 -4.70 -5.24
CA LEU A 85 7.83 -6.17 -5.21
C LEU A 85 8.28 -6.69 -6.56
N ALA A 86 9.39 -7.43 -6.59
CA ALA A 86 9.86 -8.09 -7.80
C ALA A 86 9.75 -9.61 -7.66
N PHE A 87 9.23 -10.24 -8.71
CA PHE A 87 9.11 -11.69 -8.84
C PHE A 87 10.06 -12.19 -9.94
N THR A 88 11.25 -12.63 -9.55
CA THR A 88 12.35 -12.96 -10.47
C THR A 88 12.02 -14.06 -11.47
N GLU A 89 11.31 -15.12 -11.07
CA GLU A 89 10.93 -16.21 -11.99
C GLU A 89 9.87 -15.79 -13.03
N ARG A 90 9.10 -14.76 -12.72
CA ARG A 90 7.95 -14.31 -13.53
C ARG A 90 8.27 -13.06 -14.33
N GLU A 91 9.39 -12.39 -14.04
CA GLU A 91 9.76 -11.10 -14.62
C GLU A 91 8.63 -10.06 -14.42
N GLU A 92 7.95 -10.13 -13.27
CA GLU A 92 6.86 -9.24 -12.88
C GLU A 92 7.32 -8.31 -11.76
N TYR A 93 7.04 -7.02 -11.91
CA TYR A 93 7.40 -5.98 -10.95
C TYR A 93 6.16 -5.16 -10.60
N TYR A 94 5.97 -4.92 -9.30
CA TYR A 94 4.83 -4.18 -8.79
C TYR A 94 5.30 -3.11 -7.82
N ARG A 95 4.79 -1.89 -7.99
CA ARG A 95 4.92 -0.82 -7.01
C ARG A 95 3.66 -0.74 -6.16
N VAL A 96 3.86 -0.60 -4.87
CA VAL A 96 2.76 -0.37 -3.93
C VAL A 96 2.33 1.09 -3.99
N PHE A 97 1.05 1.32 -4.24
CA PHE A 97 0.47 2.66 -4.34
C PHE A 97 -0.85 2.74 -3.57
N PRO A 98 -1.25 3.90 -3.03
CA PRO A 98 -2.59 4.09 -2.48
C PRO A 98 -3.65 3.85 -3.54
N GLY A 99 -4.52 2.87 -3.29
CA GLY A 99 -5.77 2.70 -4.01
C GLY A 99 -6.87 3.56 -3.41
N GLU A 100 -8.00 3.64 -4.14
CA GLU A 100 -9.17 4.40 -3.73
C GLU A 100 -9.68 3.96 -2.33
N GLY A 101 -9.91 4.94 -1.46
CA GLY A 101 -10.33 4.69 -0.08
C GLY A 101 -9.21 4.19 0.85
N GLY A 102 -7.95 4.39 0.47
CA GLY A 102 -6.77 4.15 1.31
C GLY A 102 -6.35 2.69 1.43
N ARG A 103 -6.89 1.81 0.58
CA ARG A 103 -6.45 0.42 0.51
C ARG A 103 -5.15 0.32 -0.24
N LEU A 104 -4.29 -0.61 0.18
CA LEU A 104 -3.08 -0.93 -0.56
C LEU A 104 -3.46 -1.51 -1.94
N ALA A 105 -2.98 -0.88 -3.00
CA ALA A 105 -3.07 -1.36 -4.37
C ALA A 105 -1.67 -1.62 -4.95
N LEU A 106 -1.60 -2.49 -5.95
CA LEU A 106 -0.38 -2.78 -6.69
C LEU A 106 -0.52 -2.23 -8.10
N THR A 107 0.48 -1.47 -8.53
CA THR A 107 0.60 -0.98 -9.90
C THR A 107 1.73 -1.75 -10.57
N ALA A 108 1.46 -2.36 -11.73
CA ALA A 108 2.50 -3.03 -12.49
C ALA A 108 3.50 -1.99 -13.02
N ILE A 109 4.79 -2.30 -12.96
CA ILE A 109 5.87 -1.46 -13.46
C ILE A 109 6.81 -2.28 -14.32
N ASP A 110 7.61 -1.60 -15.14
CA ASP A 110 8.70 -2.21 -15.89
C ASP A 110 9.94 -2.45 -14.99
N ALA A 111 10.89 -3.22 -15.53
CA ALA A 111 12.11 -3.59 -14.80
C ALA A 111 13.02 -2.37 -14.52
N GLU A 112 13.04 -1.36 -15.38
CA GLU A 112 13.88 -0.15 -15.22
C GLU A 112 13.33 0.72 -14.09
N ALA A 113 12.01 0.94 -14.06
CA ALA A 113 11.32 1.60 -12.97
C ALA A 113 11.40 0.83 -11.63
N ALA A 114 11.71 -0.48 -11.67
CA ALA A 114 11.89 -1.31 -10.48
C ALA A 114 13.27 -1.14 -9.83
N GLU A 115 14.24 -0.51 -10.51
CA GLU A 115 15.60 -0.30 -9.97
C GLU A 115 15.66 0.83 -8.94
N SER A 116 14.63 1.68 -8.88
CA SER A 116 14.57 2.81 -7.97
C SER A 116 13.19 2.99 -7.35
N LYS A 117 13.16 3.49 -6.12
CA LYS A 117 11.93 3.73 -5.37
C LYS A 117 11.83 5.17 -4.87
N LEU A 118 10.60 5.62 -4.68
CA LEU A 118 10.30 6.93 -4.11
C LEU A 118 10.30 6.85 -2.57
N GLY A 119 10.92 7.83 -1.93
CA GLY A 119 10.93 7.98 -0.48
C GLY A 119 10.67 9.42 -0.05
N LYS A 120 9.59 9.65 0.69
CA LYS A 120 9.35 10.93 1.38
C LYS A 120 10.33 11.08 2.55
N ILE A 121 10.96 12.23 2.67
CA ILE A 121 11.82 12.60 3.80
C ILE A 121 10.94 13.00 4.98
N VAL A 122 10.99 12.22 6.04
CA VAL A 122 10.24 12.48 7.28
C VAL A 122 11.10 13.22 8.31
N GLY A 123 12.40 12.91 8.34
CA GLY A 123 13.31 13.42 9.35
C GLY A 123 14.65 13.85 8.78
N LYS A 124 15.23 14.86 9.41
CA LYS A 124 16.58 15.36 9.12
C LYS A 124 17.32 15.58 10.43
N GLN A 125 18.49 14.97 10.58
CA GLN A 125 19.27 15.07 11.81
C GLN A 125 20.77 15.15 11.53
N HIS A 126 21.46 16.09 12.17
CA HIS A 126 22.93 16.13 12.15
C HIS A 126 23.51 14.98 12.96
N VAL A 127 24.48 14.25 12.40
CA VAL A 127 25.15 13.14 13.06
C VAL A 127 26.59 13.49 13.45
N PRO A 128 27.16 12.84 14.48
CA PRO A 128 28.57 13.01 14.81
C PRO A 128 29.45 12.60 13.61
N GLY A 129 30.17 13.56 13.04
CA GLY A 129 30.93 13.36 11.80
C GLY A 129 30.88 14.58 10.88
N GLY A 130 29.83 15.39 11.01
CA GLY A 130 29.59 16.57 10.17
C GLY A 130 28.42 16.34 9.19
N ASP A 131 28.19 15.08 8.84
CA ASP A 131 27.14 14.65 7.93
C ASP A 131 25.74 14.84 8.51
N VAL A 132 24.76 14.76 7.62
CA VAL A 132 23.34 14.82 7.93
C VAL A 132 22.70 13.50 7.55
N GLN A 133 21.91 12.95 8.47
CA GLN A 133 21.06 11.80 8.24
C GLN A 133 19.68 12.26 7.76
N LEU A 134 19.26 11.76 6.61
CA LEU A 134 17.89 11.84 6.12
C LEU A 134 17.18 10.54 6.51
N THR A 135 16.02 10.64 7.15
CA THR A 135 15.19 9.50 7.51
C THR A 135 13.94 9.52 6.64
N LEU A 136 13.67 8.41 5.97
CA LEU A 136 12.55 8.23 5.07
C LEU A 136 11.33 7.64 5.77
N HIS A 137 10.18 7.68 5.09
CA HIS A 137 8.90 7.16 5.58
C HIS A 137 8.90 5.65 5.88
N ASP A 138 9.70 4.87 5.16
CA ASP A 138 9.89 3.43 5.37
C ASP A 138 10.99 3.11 6.41
N GLY A 139 11.51 4.13 7.10
CA GLY A 139 12.56 3.99 8.11
C GLY A 139 13.97 3.78 7.56
N HIS A 140 14.18 3.75 6.23
CA HIS A 140 15.52 3.80 5.67
C HIS A 140 16.20 5.14 5.98
N THR A 141 17.52 5.10 6.14
CA THR A 141 18.33 6.28 6.44
C THR A 141 19.45 6.45 5.41
N LEU A 142 19.65 7.69 5.00
CA LEU A 142 20.72 8.08 4.07
C LEU A 142 21.63 9.10 4.75
N LEU A 143 22.93 8.97 4.54
CA LEU A 143 23.93 9.93 5.03
C LEU A 143 24.39 10.80 3.86
N VAL A 144 24.30 12.11 4.04
CA VAL A 144 24.73 13.10 3.04
C VAL A 144 25.64 14.12 3.72
N GLU A 145 26.70 14.55 3.02
CA GLU A 145 27.65 15.56 3.53
C GLU A 145 26.99 16.95 3.56
N ASP A 146 26.32 17.33 2.47
CA ASP A 146 25.56 18.56 2.34
C ASP A 146 24.07 18.25 2.18
N ALA A 147 23.27 18.64 3.18
CA ALA A 147 21.82 18.49 3.14
C ALA A 147 21.07 19.81 2.95
N SER A 148 21.71 20.88 2.48
CA SER A 148 21.03 22.17 2.33
C SER A 148 19.85 22.13 1.37
N GLU A 149 19.90 21.22 0.40
CA GLU A 149 18.88 21.04 -0.63
C GLU A 149 17.71 20.18 -0.15
N TYR A 150 17.92 19.29 0.83
CA TYR A 150 16.87 18.37 1.29
C TYR A 150 16.10 18.91 2.51
N THR A 151 14.78 19.01 2.37
CA THR A 151 13.86 19.45 3.43
C THR A 151 12.90 18.31 3.80
N PRO A 152 12.52 18.17 5.09
CA PRO A 152 11.43 17.26 5.46
C PRO A 152 10.13 17.64 4.73
N GLY A 153 9.47 16.65 4.13
CA GLY A 153 8.33 16.85 3.22
C GLY A 153 8.66 16.54 1.77
N ASP A 154 9.91 16.80 1.36
CA ASP A 154 10.39 16.50 0.01
C ASP A 154 10.40 15.00 -0.26
N SER A 155 10.33 14.64 -1.53
CA SER A 155 10.41 13.25 -1.98
C SER A 155 11.66 13.02 -2.80
N ILE A 156 12.36 11.93 -2.55
CA ILE A 156 13.60 11.57 -3.24
C ILE A 156 13.49 10.18 -3.86
N VAL A 157 14.10 10.00 -5.02
CA VAL A 157 14.18 8.69 -5.69
C VAL A 157 15.52 8.07 -5.37
N ILE A 158 15.50 6.83 -4.91
CA ILE A 158 16.67 6.14 -4.38
C ILE A 158 16.86 4.81 -5.12
N GLY A 159 18.10 4.51 -5.50
CA GLY A 159 18.47 3.23 -6.08
C GLY A 159 18.31 2.06 -5.08
N ASN A 160 17.70 0.98 -5.54
CA ASN A 160 17.45 -0.23 -4.76
C ASN A 160 18.73 -1.04 -4.50
N GLU A 161 18.70 -1.96 -3.53
CA GLU A 161 19.90 -2.71 -3.09
C GLU A 161 20.48 -3.66 -4.17
N ASP A 162 19.64 -4.10 -5.10
CA ASP A 162 20.01 -5.02 -6.21
C ASP A 162 20.36 -4.28 -7.50
N SER A 163 20.34 -2.94 -7.49
CA SER A 163 20.83 -2.19 -8.64
C SER A 163 22.29 -2.59 -8.88
N GLU A 164 22.61 -3.03 -10.11
CA GLU A 164 23.87 -3.69 -10.52
C GLU A 164 25.10 -2.75 -10.49
N ALA A 165 25.25 -1.99 -9.42
CA ALA A 165 26.40 -1.16 -9.11
C ALA A 165 26.89 -1.40 -7.67
N SER A 166 26.65 -2.60 -7.12
CA SER A 166 27.30 -3.11 -5.88
C SER A 166 28.76 -3.59 -6.09
N GLY A 167 29.33 -3.32 -7.28
CA GLY A 167 30.76 -3.40 -7.52
C GLY A 167 31.52 -2.22 -6.90
N ASP A 168 32.72 -2.52 -6.40
CA ASP A 168 33.75 -1.59 -5.93
C ASP A 168 33.62 -0.16 -6.49
N ALA A 169 33.75 0.86 -5.63
CA ALA A 169 33.59 2.30 -5.92
C ALA A 169 34.52 2.88 -7.02
N SER A 170 35.22 2.03 -7.78
CA SER A 170 36.16 2.36 -8.84
C SER A 170 35.64 2.16 -10.26
N ASP A 171 34.54 1.43 -10.50
CA ASP A 171 33.98 1.23 -11.84
C ASP A 171 32.68 2.06 -12.04
N ALA A 172 32.83 3.20 -12.72
CA ALA A 172 31.76 4.14 -13.05
C ALA A 172 31.09 3.80 -14.41
N SER A 173 30.88 2.52 -14.71
CA SER A 173 30.42 2.06 -16.03
C SER A 173 29.13 1.23 -16.04
N GLY A 174 28.42 1.12 -14.91
CA GLY A 174 27.05 0.58 -14.87
C GLY A 174 26.03 1.70 -15.20
N ASP A 175 25.01 1.37 -15.98
CA ASP A 175 24.00 2.33 -16.47
C ASP A 175 22.86 2.59 -15.46
N GLY A 176 22.79 1.80 -14.37
CA GLY A 176 21.78 1.92 -13.31
C GLY A 176 22.25 2.67 -12.05
N PRO A 177 21.32 3.12 -11.19
CA PRO A 177 21.64 3.83 -9.95
C PRO A 177 22.39 2.93 -8.97
N ARG A 178 23.20 3.47 -8.05
CA ARG A 178 23.78 2.67 -6.95
C ARG A 178 22.78 2.46 -5.82
N ALA A 179 22.96 1.38 -5.07
CA ALA A 179 22.24 1.15 -3.82
C ALA A 179 22.39 2.36 -2.87
N GLY A 180 21.26 3.01 -2.56
CA GLY A 180 21.23 4.18 -1.69
C GLY A 180 21.66 5.50 -2.35
N GLU A 181 21.91 5.53 -3.66
CA GLU A 181 22.16 6.77 -4.40
C GLU A 181 20.87 7.53 -4.65
N ILE A 182 20.90 8.84 -4.43
CA ILE A 182 19.78 9.73 -4.72
C ILE A 182 19.82 10.06 -6.22
N VAL A 183 18.81 9.59 -6.94
CA VAL A 183 18.68 9.74 -8.40
C VAL A 183 17.95 11.04 -8.74
N ALA A 184 16.92 11.37 -7.96
CA ALA A 184 16.10 12.56 -8.17
C ALA A 184 15.61 13.11 -6.82
N HIS A 185 15.26 14.39 -6.82
CA HIS A 185 14.72 15.13 -5.68
C HIS A 185 13.57 16.00 -6.17
N PHE A 186 12.44 15.89 -5.46
CA PHE A 186 11.22 16.63 -5.70
C PHE A 186 10.88 17.45 -4.46
N GLU A 187 10.91 18.76 -4.61
CA GLU A 187 10.67 19.72 -3.53
C GLU A 187 9.18 19.80 -3.20
N TYR A 188 8.87 19.90 -1.91
CA TYR A 188 7.51 20.10 -1.45
C TYR A 188 7.14 21.60 -1.48
N GLU A 189 6.59 22.05 -2.61
CA GLU A 189 6.18 23.44 -2.84
C GLU A 189 4.88 23.59 -3.64
N GLU A 190 4.32 24.80 -3.68
CA GLU A 190 3.13 25.11 -4.49
C GLU A 190 3.41 24.83 -5.98
N GLY A 191 2.48 24.12 -6.64
CA GLY A 191 2.62 23.62 -8.01
C GLY A 191 3.28 22.25 -8.13
N ALA A 192 3.73 21.64 -7.04
CA ALA A 192 4.25 20.28 -7.08
C ALA A 192 3.12 19.26 -7.27
N LEU A 193 3.37 18.23 -8.08
CA LEU A 193 2.47 17.10 -8.26
C LEU A 193 2.54 16.18 -7.04
N VAL A 194 1.39 15.82 -6.48
CA VAL A 194 1.30 15.05 -5.25
C VAL A 194 0.25 13.97 -5.30
N THR A 195 0.44 12.95 -4.46
CA THR A 195 -0.58 11.96 -4.14
C THR A 195 -0.90 11.97 -2.65
N ALA A 196 -2.17 11.76 -2.32
CA ALA A 196 -2.60 11.52 -0.95
C ALA A 196 -2.41 10.03 -0.61
N VAL A 197 -1.59 9.72 0.40
CA VAL A 197 -1.29 8.34 0.80
C VAL A 197 -2.25 7.76 1.84
N ASP A 198 -2.95 8.62 2.58
CA ASP A 198 -3.90 8.22 3.62
C ASP A 198 -5.06 9.24 3.73
N GLY A 199 -6.08 8.90 4.50
CA GLY A 199 -7.28 9.69 4.70
C GLY A 199 -8.38 9.37 3.69
N GLN A 200 -9.38 10.26 3.63
CA GLN A 200 -10.54 10.08 2.75
C GLN A 200 -10.17 10.20 1.27
N HIS A 201 -9.15 11.02 0.99
CA HIS A 201 -8.65 11.32 -0.36
C HIS A 201 -7.50 10.40 -0.77
N ALA A 202 -7.24 9.33 -0.04
CA ALA A 202 -6.13 8.43 -0.36
C ALA A 202 -6.27 7.82 -1.76
N GLY A 203 -5.19 7.90 -2.54
CA GLY A 203 -5.12 7.45 -3.93
C GLY A 203 -5.43 8.55 -4.94
N GLU A 204 -5.90 9.71 -4.47
CA GLU A 204 -6.10 10.88 -5.32
C GLU A 204 -4.76 11.56 -5.63
N ILE A 205 -4.65 12.08 -6.86
CA ILE A 205 -3.47 12.77 -7.38
C ILE A 205 -3.89 14.17 -7.79
N GLY A 206 -3.02 15.16 -7.60
CA GLY A 206 -3.24 16.53 -8.04
C GLY A 206 -2.04 17.43 -7.78
N GLU A 207 -2.18 18.72 -8.05
CA GLU A 207 -1.13 19.72 -7.84
C GLU A 207 -1.40 20.55 -6.57
N ILE A 208 -0.37 20.86 -5.80
CA ILE A 208 -0.53 21.71 -4.61
C ILE A 208 -0.91 23.13 -5.02
N GLU A 209 -2.08 23.62 -4.61
CA GLU A 209 -2.49 25.02 -4.79
C GLU A 209 -1.96 25.92 -3.67
N GLU A 210 -2.11 25.49 -2.41
CA GLU A 210 -1.76 26.29 -1.23
C GLU A 210 -1.36 25.39 -0.07
N ILE A 211 -0.29 25.77 0.64
CA ILE A 211 0.13 25.15 1.90
C ILE A 211 -0.25 26.07 3.06
N GLN A 212 -1.29 25.69 3.81
CA GLN A 212 -1.81 26.48 4.92
C GLN A 212 -1.08 26.16 6.22
N VAL A 213 -0.01 26.92 6.47
CA VAL A 213 0.80 26.78 7.68
C VAL A 213 0.08 27.39 8.88
N THR A 214 -0.34 26.54 9.81
CA THR A 214 -0.97 26.97 11.06
C THR A 214 0.07 26.99 12.17
N ALA A 215 0.28 28.15 12.79
CA ALA A 215 1.16 28.27 13.95
C ALA A 215 0.54 27.55 15.17
N GLY A 216 0.87 26.26 15.34
CA GLY A 216 0.33 25.42 16.40
C GLY A 216 0.88 24.00 16.35
N SER A 217 0.28 23.12 17.15
CA SER A 217 0.55 21.67 17.12
C SER A 217 -0.39 20.91 16.18
N SER A 218 -1.37 21.61 15.59
CA SER A 218 -2.23 21.04 14.56
C SER A 218 -1.40 20.79 13.30
N PRO A 219 -1.63 19.67 12.59
CA PRO A 219 -1.06 19.45 11.27
C PRO A 219 -1.36 20.62 10.34
N ASN A 220 -0.49 20.88 9.38
CA ASN A 220 -0.74 21.90 8.37
C ASN A 220 -1.69 21.33 7.32
N ASN A 221 -2.55 22.16 6.76
CA ASN A 221 -3.44 21.75 5.69
C ASN A 221 -2.83 22.07 4.32
N VAL A 222 -3.20 21.27 3.33
CA VAL A 222 -2.74 21.37 1.95
C VAL A 222 -3.96 21.30 1.05
N LEU A 223 -4.10 22.30 0.19
CA LEU A 223 -5.13 22.33 -0.83
C LEU A 223 -4.53 21.81 -2.13
N VAL A 224 -5.19 20.83 -2.73
CA VAL A 224 -4.71 20.13 -3.93
C VAL A 224 -5.74 20.28 -5.04
N ALA A 225 -5.33 20.83 -6.18
CA ALA A 225 -6.11 20.92 -7.40
C ALA A 225 -6.05 19.61 -8.19
N GLN A 226 -7.16 19.26 -8.83
CA GLN A 226 -7.23 18.12 -9.75
C GLN A 226 -7.71 18.58 -11.12
N GLU A 227 -7.20 17.95 -12.18
CA GLU A 227 -7.71 18.17 -13.53
C GLU A 227 -9.11 17.55 -13.67
N GLY A 228 -10.14 18.40 -13.80
CA GLY A 228 -11.51 17.98 -14.11
C GLY A 228 -12.44 17.73 -12.92
N GLY A 229 -12.02 18.05 -11.70
CA GLY A 229 -12.82 17.90 -10.47
C GLY A 229 -12.79 19.13 -9.55
N ASP A 230 -13.55 19.06 -8.45
CA ASP A 230 -13.32 19.92 -7.29
C ASP A 230 -12.10 19.35 -6.55
N GLY A 231 -11.06 20.17 -6.33
CA GLY A 231 -9.87 19.76 -5.58
C GLY A 231 -10.18 19.31 -4.15
N PHE A 232 -9.17 18.79 -3.45
CA PHE A 232 -9.34 18.27 -2.08
C PHE A 232 -8.44 18.97 -1.07
N GLU A 233 -8.84 18.90 0.20
CA GLU A 233 -8.06 19.40 1.35
C GLU A 233 -7.61 18.22 2.20
N THR A 234 -6.31 18.14 2.49
CA THR A 234 -5.73 17.12 3.35
C THR A 234 -4.65 17.72 4.26
N ILE A 235 -4.07 16.91 5.15
CA ILE A 235 -2.96 17.33 6.00
C ILE A 235 -1.61 17.03 5.32
N ASP A 236 -0.60 17.84 5.63
CA ASP A 236 0.78 17.74 5.10
C ASP A 236 1.42 16.35 5.30
N GLU A 237 1.06 15.67 6.37
CA GLU A 237 1.50 14.30 6.64
C GLU A 237 1.11 13.32 5.52
N TYR A 238 -0.10 13.46 4.98
CA TYR A 238 -0.68 12.54 3.99
C TYR A 238 -0.27 12.84 2.56
N VAL A 239 0.42 13.95 2.31
CA VAL A 239 0.82 14.37 0.97
C VAL A 239 2.22 13.85 0.67
N VAL A 240 2.40 13.18 -0.46
CA VAL A 240 3.72 12.78 -0.98
C VAL A 240 3.90 13.39 -2.35
N VAL A 241 5.05 14.03 -2.58
CA VAL A 241 5.41 14.60 -3.87
C VAL A 241 5.80 13.49 -4.81
N ILE A 242 5.18 13.45 -5.98
CA ILE A 242 5.42 12.45 -7.01
C ILE A 242 5.82 13.15 -8.31
N ASP A 243 6.32 12.36 -9.25
CA ASP A 243 6.63 12.80 -10.60
C ASP A 243 5.61 12.22 -11.60
N GLU A 244 5.58 12.76 -12.82
CA GLU A 244 4.71 12.29 -13.90
C GLU A 244 4.94 10.81 -14.22
N ASN A 245 6.15 10.31 -13.98
CA ASN A 245 6.48 8.88 -14.11
C ASN A 245 5.76 7.97 -13.08
N PHE A 246 5.06 8.54 -12.09
CA PHE A 246 4.29 7.82 -11.08
C PHE A 246 2.78 7.97 -11.27
N THR A 247 2.34 8.83 -12.19
CA THR A 247 0.94 8.87 -12.62
C THR A 247 0.77 7.77 -13.65
N GLY A 248 0.33 6.59 -13.22
CA GLY A 248 -0.03 5.54 -14.16
C GLY A 248 -1.06 6.08 -15.14
N ASP A 249 -0.70 6.15 -16.42
CA ASP A 249 -1.68 6.39 -17.49
C ASP A 249 -2.88 5.46 -17.24
N GLU A 250 -4.09 5.98 -17.38
CA GLU A 250 -5.36 5.35 -16.98
C GLU A 250 -5.65 3.96 -17.62
N GLU A 251 -4.74 3.43 -18.43
CA GLU A 251 -4.89 2.18 -19.18
C GLU A 251 -4.54 0.91 -18.36
N ASP A 252 -3.76 0.98 -17.28
CA ASP A 252 -3.28 -0.21 -16.55
C ASP A 252 -4.10 -0.60 -15.29
N LYS A 253 -5.24 0.06 -15.03
CA LYS A 253 -6.16 -0.33 -13.94
C LYS A 253 -6.94 -1.63 -14.20
N GLN A 254 -6.57 -2.42 -15.21
CA GLN A 254 -7.30 -3.62 -15.62
C GLN A 254 -6.41 -4.88 -15.63
N ALA A 255 -5.86 -5.25 -14.47
CA ALA A 255 -5.28 -6.59 -14.28
C ALA A 255 -5.32 -7.08 -12.83
N ALA A 256 -6.47 -6.97 -12.17
CA ALA A 256 -6.82 -7.93 -11.13
C ALA A 256 -7.67 -9.03 -11.79
N PRO A 257 -7.35 -10.34 -11.65
CA PRO A 257 -8.21 -11.38 -12.18
C PRO A 257 -9.55 -11.33 -11.45
N GLU A 258 -10.63 -11.05 -12.19
CA GLU A 258 -11.98 -11.10 -11.66
C GLU A 258 -12.27 -12.50 -11.11
N ALA A 259 -12.52 -12.58 -9.81
CA ALA A 259 -13.03 -13.79 -9.18
C ALA A 259 -14.50 -13.98 -9.62
N ASP A 260 -14.72 -14.95 -10.50
CA ASP A 260 -16.04 -15.43 -10.90
C ASP A 260 -16.85 -15.83 -9.66
N ALA A 261 -17.87 -15.04 -9.34
CA ALA A 261 -18.91 -15.38 -8.38
C ALA A 261 -20.23 -15.55 -9.13
N GLY A 262 -20.35 -16.65 -9.89
CA GLY A 262 -21.64 -17.21 -10.25
C GLY A 262 -22.42 -17.62 -8.99
N ALA A 263 -23.41 -16.82 -8.60
CA ALA A 263 -24.48 -17.24 -7.70
C ALA A 263 -25.79 -16.59 -8.15
N GLU A 264 -26.59 -17.40 -8.83
CA GLU A 264 -27.95 -17.12 -9.27
C GLU A 264 -28.84 -16.77 -8.07
N THR A 265 -29.48 -15.60 -8.11
CA THR A 265 -30.58 -15.21 -7.22
C THR A 265 -31.88 -15.89 -7.66
N PRO A 266 -32.67 -16.52 -6.76
CA PRO A 266 -34.08 -16.70 -7.00
C PRO A 266 -34.87 -15.45 -6.59
N ASP A 267 -35.58 -14.90 -7.57
CA ASP A 267 -36.65 -13.90 -7.50
C ASP A 267 -37.56 -14.04 -6.25
N GLU A 268 -37.71 -12.96 -5.48
CA GLU A 268 -38.87 -12.76 -4.62
C GLU A 268 -40.03 -12.25 -5.48
N ALA A 269 -40.99 -13.13 -5.77
CA ALA A 269 -42.25 -12.76 -6.39
C ALA A 269 -43.23 -12.21 -5.35
N ASP A 270 -43.65 -10.98 -5.61
CA ASP A 270 -44.82 -10.27 -5.09
C ASP A 270 -46.08 -11.13 -5.21
N ASP A 271 -46.87 -11.28 -4.14
CA ASP A 271 -48.31 -11.53 -4.30
C ASP A 271 -49.11 -11.00 -3.11
N ALA A 272 -50.00 -10.08 -3.45
CA ALA A 272 -50.97 -9.45 -2.58
C ALA A 272 -52.35 -10.10 -2.75
N ASP A 273 -53.02 -10.27 -1.61
CA ASP A 273 -54.47 -10.31 -1.40
C ASP A 273 -55.34 -11.48 -1.90
N ALA A 274 -56.32 -11.74 -1.02
CA ALA A 274 -57.68 -12.26 -1.25
C ALA A 274 -57.98 -13.75 -0.96
N ASP A 275 -58.66 -13.93 0.18
CA ASP A 275 -59.92 -14.68 0.37
C ASP A 275 -60.07 -16.06 -0.31
N SER A 276 -60.27 -17.11 0.51
CA SER A 276 -61.61 -17.66 0.78
C SER A 276 -61.55 -19.08 1.40
N ASP A 277 -62.31 -19.20 2.48
CA ASP A 277 -63.19 -20.31 2.88
C ASP A 277 -62.74 -21.77 3.06
N GLU A 278 -63.37 -22.33 4.10
CA GLU A 278 -63.72 -23.73 4.33
C GLU A 278 -62.61 -24.72 4.73
N GLN A 279 -62.55 -24.99 6.05
CA GLN A 279 -62.56 -26.38 6.51
C GLN A 279 -63.27 -26.52 7.86
N THR A 280 -64.43 -27.16 7.78
CA THR A 280 -65.20 -27.73 8.86
C THR A 280 -64.66 -29.11 9.27
N ASP A 281 -64.89 -29.39 10.55
CA ASP A 281 -65.24 -30.67 11.16
C ASP A 281 -64.18 -31.65 11.71
N ASP A 282 -64.60 -32.13 12.90
CA ASP A 282 -64.28 -33.29 13.70
C ASP A 282 -63.02 -33.20 14.59
N GLU A 283 -63.16 -32.97 15.90
CA GLU A 283 -63.53 -33.97 16.94
C GLU A 283 -62.56 -35.17 16.87
N ASP A 284 -61.82 -35.59 17.90
CA ASP A 284 -62.24 -35.83 19.28
C ASP A 284 -61.03 -36.33 20.12
N GLU A 285 -61.20 -36.19 21.44
CA GLU A 285 -60.78 -37.11 22.51
C GLU A 285 -59.31 -37.33 22.93
N GLY A 286 -59.09 -36.97 24.21
CA GLY A 286 -58.38 -37.78 25.21
C GLY A 286 -56.88 -37.49 25.31
N GLY A 287 -56.31 -37.12 26.45
CA GLY A 287 -56.72 -37.24 27.84
C GLY A 287 -55.43 -37.32 28.68
N ASP A 288 -55.44 -36.66 29.83
CA ASP A 288 -54.50 -36.83 30.95
C ASP A 288 -54.04 -38.29 31.14
N ASP A 289 -52.77 -38.50 31.46
CA ASP A 289 -52.34 -38.83 32.83
C ASP A 289 -50.84 -39.18 32.91
N GLU A 290 -50.26 -38.80 34.06
CA GLU A 290 -48.97 -39.15 34.70
C GLU A 290 -47.64 -38.51 34.26
#